data_AF-A0A411KAM5-F1
#
_entry.id   AF-A0A411KAM5-F1
#
_cell.length_a   1.000
_cell.length_b   1.000
_cell.length_c   1.000
_cell.angle_alpha   90.00
_cell.angle_beta   90.00
_cell.angle_gamma   90.00
#
_symmetry.space_group_name_H-M   'P 1'
#
loop_
_entity.id
_entity.type
_entity.pdbx_description
1 polymer ?
#
loop_
_entity_poly.entity_id
_entity_poly.type
_entity_poly.pdbx_seq_one_letter_code
_entity_poly.pdbx_strand_id
1 'polypeptide(L)'
;MAAAIKAETNGKFDLQIFPNNQLGSDTDMLSQIRSGGVEFFTLSGLILSTLVPAASINGIGFAFPDYGTVWKAMDGDLGAHVRGEIKKAGLEVMDKIWDNG
;
A
#
# COMPACT_ATOMS: atom_id res chain seq x y z
N MET A 1 -8.52 -8.59 10.44
CA MET A 1 -7.04 -8.64 10.34
C MET A 1 -6.39 -8.64 11.72
N ALA A 2 -6.40 -7.53 12.48
CA ALA A 2 -5.69 -7.42 13.77
C ALA A 2 -5.97 -8.56 14.78
N ALA A 3 -7.24 -8.90 15.01
CA ALA A 3 -7.61 -9.96 15.95
C ALA A 3 -7.08 -11.35 15.54
N ALA A 4 -7.10 -11.67 14.24
CA ALA A 4 -6.56 -12.93 13.72
C ALA A 4 -5.05 -13.01 13.90
N ILE A 5 -4.32 -11.92 13.55
CA ILE A 5 -2.87 -11.85 13.75
C ILE A 5 -2.51 -12.03 15.23
N LYS A 6 -3.23 -11.36 16.13
CA LYS A 6 -2.99 -11.49 17.58
C LYS A 6 -3.20 -12.92 18.06
N ALA A 7 -4.24 -13.59 17.58
CA ALA A 7 -4.52 -14.99 17.92
C ALA A 7 -3.43 -15.94 17.36
N GLU A 8 -3.11 -15.84 16.08
CA GLU A 8 -2.14 -16.71 15.39
C GLU A 8 -0.71 -16.53 15.91
N THR A 9 -0.38 -15.34 16.40
CA THR A 9 0.94 -15.05 16.99
C THR A 9 1.01 -15.30 18.50
N ASN A 10 -0.05 -15.85 19.10
CA ASN A 10 -0.16 -16.04 20.56
C ASN A 10 0.11 -14.74 21.35
N GLY A 11 -0.42 -13.62 20.86
CA GLY A 11 -0.29 -12.30 21.48
C GLY A 11 1.07 -11.64 21.30
N LYS A 12 2.01 -12.24 20.56
CA LYS A 12 3.34 -11.63 20.30
C LYS A 12 3.27 -10.41 19.39
N PHE A 13 2.23 -10.32 18.57
CA PHE A 13 2.01 -9.19 17.68
C PHE A 13 0.65 -8.56 17.97
N ASP A 14 0.65 -7.25 18.25
CA ASP A 14 -0.56 -6.48 18.50
C ASP A 14 -0.64 -5.31 17.52
N LEU A 15 -1.55 -5.40 16.55
CA LEU A 15 -1.74 -4.37 15.53
C LEU A 15 -2.71 -3.31 16.02
N GLN A 16 -2.21 -2.12 16.32
CA GLN A 16 -3.05 -0.95 16.61
C GLN A 16 -3.44 -0.24 15.31
N ILE A 17 -4.72 0.12 15.20
CA ILE A 17 -5.29 0.74 14.00
C ILE A 17 -5.69 2.17 14.34
N PHE A 18 -5.17 3.13 13.57
CA PHE A 18 -5.44 4.55 13.72
C PHE A 18 -6.17 5.08 12.46
N PRO A 19 -7.52 4.96 12.41
CA PRO A 19 -8.30 5.37 11.25
C PRO A 19 -8.42 6.89 11.14
N ASN A 20 -9.01 7.38 10.04
CA ASN A 20 -9.43 8.78 9.86
C ASN A 20 -8.32 9.80 10.16
N ASN A 21 -7.09 9.55 9.68
CA ASN A 21 -5.96 10.46 9.80
C ASN A 21 -5.62 10.85 11.25
N GLN A 22 -5.89 9.97 12.22
CA GLN A 22 -5.62 10.22 13.64
C GLN A 22 -4.15 10.54 13.95
N LEU A 23 -3.22 9.97 13.18
CA LEU A 23 -1.78 10.20 13.34
C LEU A 23 -1.23 11.29 12.42
N GLY A 24 -2.03 11.81 11.48
CA GLY A 24 -1.62 12.84 10.51
C GLY A 24 -2.21 12.61 9.12
N SER A 25 -1.90 13.52 8.20
CA SER A 25 -2.32 13.45 6.80
C SER A 25 -1.51 12.41 6.00
N ASP A 26 -1.94 12.07 4.79
CA ASP A 26 -1.23 11.10 3.93
C ASP A 26 0.24 11.49 3.66
N THR A 27 0.52 12.78 3.49
CA THR A 27 1.90 13.26 3.26
C THR A 27 2.76 13.14 4.53
N ASP A 28 2.16 13.33 5.70
CA ASP A 28 2.84 13.11 6.98
C ASP A 28 3.12 11.62 7.16
N MET A 29 2.13 10.76 6.92
CA MET A 29 2.25 9.31 7.06
C MET A 29 3.23 8.70 6.06
N LEU A 30 3.32 9.22 4.83
CA LEU A 30 4.37 8.82 3.89
C LEU A 30 5.78 9.17 4.41
N SER A 31 5.93 10.26 5.15
CA SER A 31 7.21 10.56 5.81
C SER A 31 7.46 9.61 6.99
N GLN A 32 6.43 9.33 7.80
CA GLN A 32 6.55 8.46 8.97
C GLN A 32 6.87 7.00 8.62
N ILE A 33 6.24 6.41 7.58
CA ILE A 33 6.54 5.03 7.18
C ILE A 33 7.99 4.87 6.69
N ARG A 34 8.57 5.93 6.12
CA ARG A 34 9.97 5.94 5.66
C ARG A 34 10.95 6.13 6.81
N SER A 35 10.58 6.88 7.84
CA SER A 35 11.41 7.07 9.03
C SER A 35 11.22 5.99 10.10
N GLY A 36 10.23 5.11 9.94
CA GLY A 36 9.87 4.09 10.93
C GLY A 36 9.06 4.62 12.11
N GLY A 37 8.36 5.75 11.94
CA GLY A 37 7.43 6.28 12.96
C GLY A 37 6.08 5.57 12.99
N VAL A 38 5.74 4.86 11.91
CA VAL A 38 4.63 3.89 11.82
C VAL A 38 5.11 2.67 11.03
N GLU A 39 4.57 1.50 11.34
CA GLU A 39 5.01 0.23 10.72
C GLU A 39 4.19 -0.16 9.48
N PHE A 40 2.93 0.28 9.40
CA PHE A 40 2.04 -0.01 8.27
C PHE A 40 1.24 1.21 7.88
N PHE A 41 1.11 1.42 6.57
CA PHE A 41 0.32 2.51 6.01
C PHE A 41 -0.22 2.11 4.63
N THR A 42 -1.52 2.26 4.43
CA THR A 42 -2.18 2.07 3.13
C THR A 42 -2.21 3.39 2.40
N LEU A 43 -1.60 3.45 1.21
CA LEU A 43 -1.47 4.69 0.44
C LEU A 43 -1.75 4.46 -1.04
N SER A 44 -2.40 5.44 -1.68
CA SER A 44 -2.60 5.46 -3.13
C SER A 44 -1.26 5.52 -3.87
N GLY A 45 -1.12 4.71 -4.92
CA GLY A 45 0.04 4.73 -5.82
C GLY A 45 0.32 6.10 -6.44
N LEU A 46 -0.72 6.93 -6.60
CA LEU A 46 -0.59 8.29 -7.16
C LEU A 46 0.05 9.27 -6.16
N ILE A 47 -0.14 9.07 -4.86
CA ILE A 47 0.55 9.89 -3.84
C ILE A 47 1.99 9.37 -3.68
N LEU A 48 2.14 8.04 -3.67
CA LEU A 48 3.44 7.37 -3.58
C LEU A 48 4.35 7.70 -4.76
N SER A 49 3.82 8.12 -5.91
CA SER A 49 4.62 8.41 -7.10
C SER A 49 5.58 9.59 -6.96
N THR A 50 5.43 10.41 -5.92
CA THR A 50 6.43 11.40 -5.53
C THR A 50 7.76 10.77 -5.09
N LEU A 51 7.72 9.54 -4.59
CA LEU A 51 8.89 8.73 -4.22
C LEU A 51 9.18 7.63 -5.26
N VAL A 52 8.13 6.96 -5.77
CA VAL A 52 8.22 5.82 -6.68
C VAL A 52 7.42 6.13 -7.96
N PRO A 53 7.97 6.85 -8.95
CA PRO A 53 7.22 7.37 -10.09
C PRO A 53 6.31 6.36 -10.81
N ALA A 54 6.79 5.11 -10.94
CA ALA A 54 6.05 4.01 -11.56
C ALA A 54 4.72 3.65 -10.86
N ALA A 55 4.56 3.98 -9.57
CA ALA A 55 3.36 3.65 -8.80
C ALA A 55 2.09 4.39 -9.25
N SER A 56 2.21 5.45 -10.06
CA SER A 56 1.07 6.17 -10.63
C SER A 56 0.42 5.48 -11.84
N ILE A 57 1.03 4.42 -12.38
CA ILE A 57 0.64 3.80 -13.66
C ILE A 57 -0.80 3.26 -13.66
N ASN A 58 -1.33 2.85 -12.51
CA ASN A 58 -2.70 2.36 -12.41
C ASN A 58 -3.76 3.49 -12.37
N GLY A 59 -3.34 4.76 -12.36
CA GLY A 59 -4.22 5.94 -12.33
C GLY A 59 -4.52 6.54 -13.71
N ILE A 60 -4.06 5.91 -14.80
CA ILE A 60 -4.28 6.43 -16.15
C ILE A 60 -5.77 6.36 -16.49
N GLY A 61 -6.35 7.52 -16.83
CA GLY A 61 -7.78 7.65 -17.11
C GLY A 61 -8.25 6.71 -18.22
N PHE A 62 -9.35 6.01 -17.97
CA PHE A 62 -10.01 5.07 -18.90
C PHE A 62 -9.14 3.89 -19.37
N ALA A 63 -8.00 3.62 -18.74
CA ALA A 63 -7.10 2.52 -19.14
C ALA A 63 -7.66 1.12 -18.81
N PHE A 64 -8.48 1.01 -17.77
CA PHE A 64 -9.07 -0.25 -17.32
C PHE A 64 -10.59 -0.24 -17.59
N PRO A 65 -11.10 -1.13 -18.45
CA PRO A 65 -12.53 -1.18 -18.76
C PRO A 65 -13.38 -1.80 -17.65
N ASP A 66 -12.79 -2.62 -16.77
CA ASP A 66 -13.50 -3.34 -15.70
C ASP A 66 -12.56 -3.80 -14.57
N TYR A 67 -13.13 -4.19 -13.43
CA TYR A 67 -12.37 -4.72 -12.29
C TYR A 67 -11.59 -6.00 -12.60
N GLY A 68 -12.09 -6.85 -13.51
CA GLY A 68 -11.38 -8.06 -13.90
C GLY A 68 -10.03 -7.75 -14.55
N THR A 69 -9.97 -6.70 -15.37
CA THR A 69 -8.71 -6.21 -15.96
C THR A 69 -7.80 -5.56 -14.90
N VAL A 70 -8.37 -4.81 -13.96
CA VAL A 70 -7.61 -4.20 -12.84
C VAL A 70 -6.89 -5.28 -12.03
N TRP A 71 -7.62 -6.27 -11.52
CA TRP A 71 -7.03 -7.30 -10.66
C TRP A 71 -6.03 -8.17 -11.42
N LYS A 72 -6.32 -8.55 -12.67
CA LYS A 72 -5.35 -9.29 -13.50
C LYS A 72 -4.05 -8.52 -13.69
N ALA A 73 -4.11 -7.19 -13.85
CA ALA A 73 -2.92 -6.37 -14.01
C ALA A 73 -2.18 -6.16 -12.68
N MET A 74 -2.88 -5.76 -11.62
CA MET A 74 -2.28 -5.43 -10.31
C MET A 74 -1.81 -6.66 -9.54
N ASP A 75 -2.43 -7.82 -9.74
CA ASP A 75 -1.94 -9.08 -9.18
C ASP A 75 -0.93 -9.78 -10.09
N GLY A 76 -0.84 -9.37 -11.35
CA GLY A 76 0.08 -9.90 -12.36
C GLY A 76 1.35 -9.05 -12.53
N ASP A 77 1.89 -9.07 -13.75
CA ASP A 77 3.19 -8.49 -14.08
C ASP A 77 3.27 -6.98 -13.87
N LEU A 78 2.17 -6.25 -14.13
CA LEU A 78 2.14 -4.80 -13.92
C LEU A 78 2.30 -4.47 -12.43
N GLY A 79 1.52 -5.12 -11.57
CA GLY A 79 1.67 -4.91 -10.13
C GLY A 79 2.99 -5.44 -9.60
N ALA A 80 3.53 -6.54 -10.14
CA ALA A 80 4.85 -7.03 -9.78
C ALA A 80 5.95 -6.02 -10.12
N HIS A 81 5.86 -5.36 -11.29
CA HIS A 81 6.75 -4.27 -11.67
C HIS A 81 6.66 -3.12 -10.66
N VAL A 82 5.45 -2.64 -10.35
CA VAL A 82 5.25 -1.55 -9.38
C VAL A 82 5.77 -1.93 -7.99
N ARG A 83 5.46 -3.12 -7.48
CA ARG A 83 5.98 -3.61 -6.19
C ARG A 83 7.51 -3.72 -6.19
N GLY A 84 8.11 -4.11 -7.31
CA GLY A 84 9.55 -4.13 -7.48
C GLY A 84 10.18 -2.74 -7.35
N GLU A 85 9.58 -1.73 -7.97
CA GLU A 85 10.03 -0.33 -7.83
C GLU A 85 9.85 0.20 -6.41
N ILE A 86 8.77 -0.17 -5.71
CA ILE A 86 8.56 0.19 -4.30
C ILE A 86 9.68 -0.39 -3.42
N LYS A 87 10.02 -1.67 -3.63
CA LYS A 87 11.12 -2.32 -2.90
C LYS A 87 12.48 -1.67 -3.15
N LYS A 88 12.76 -1.24 -4.39
CA LYS A 88 13.99 -0.48 -4.71
C LYS A 88 14.07 0.86 -3.98
N ALA A 89 12.93 1.45 -3.62
CA ALA A 89 12.86 2.68 -2.83
C ALA A 89 13.00 2.44 -1.31
N GLY A 90 13.28 1.20 -0.88
CA GLY A 90 13.54 0.84 0.52
C GLY A 90 12.27 0.61 1.36
N LEU A 91 11.12 0.40 0.71
CA LEU A 91 9.86 0.09 1.37
C LEU A 91 9.46 -1.37 1.13
N GLU A 92 8.91 -2.01 2.16
CA GLU A 92 8.22 -3.29 1.99
C GLU A 92 6.76 -3.05 1.59
N VAL A 93 6.24 -3.92 0.73
CA VAL A 93 4.87 -3.83 0.21
C VAL A 93 4.26 -5.22 0.11
N MET A 94 2.99 -5.34 0.47
CA MET A 94 2.24 -6.59 0.40
C MET A 94 1.87 -6.93 -1.05
N ASP A 95 1.68 -8.22 -1.33
CA ASP A 95 1.42 -8.69 -2.69
C ASP A 95 0.09 -8.18 -3.25
N LYS A 96 -0.94 -8.09 -2.39
CA LYS A 96 -2.29 -7.69 -2.78
C LYS A 96 -2.54 -6.23 -2.44
N ILE A 97 -2.71 -5.41 -3.47
CA ILE A 97 -3.23 -4.05 -3.31
C ILE A 97 -4.69 -4.11 -2.85
N TRP A 98 -5.07 -3.20 -1.97
CA TRP A 98 -6.46 -3.06 -1.55
C TRP A 98 -7.22 -2.15 -2.51
N ASP A 99 -8.52 -2.38 -2.64
CA ASP A 99 -9.41 -1.49 -3.37
C ASP A 99 -9.65 -0.19 -2.60
N ASN A 100 -9.84 0.92 -3.30
CA ASN A 100 -10.14 2.21 -2.70
C ASN A 100 -11.66 2.49 -2.58
N GLY A 101 -12.49 1.72 -3.30
CA GLY A 101 -13.95 1.85 -3.29
C GLY A 101 -14.55 2.26 -4.63
#